data_AF-Q04141-F1
#
_entry.id   AF-Q04141-F1
#
_cell.length_a   1.000
_cell.length_b   1.000
_cell.length_c   1.000
_cell.angle_alpha   90.00
_cell.angle_beta   90.00
_cell.angle_gamma   90.00
#
_symmetry.space_group_name_H-M   'P 1'
#
loop_
_entity.id
_entity.type
_entity.pdbx_description
1 polymer ?
#
loop_
_entity_poly.entity_id
_entity_poly.type
_entity_poly.pdbx_seq_one_letter_code
_entity_poly.pdbx_strand_id
1 'polypeptide(L)'
;MGVSFNIMCPNSSIYSDEKSRVLVDKTKSGKVRPWREKKIANVDYFELLHILEFKKAERVKDCAEILEYKQNRETGERKLYRVYPVKDTDFMTDDEEKNLKRLSDLEEGLHRKRLISYGGLLKEIHKKLNLDDTEEGDLIHTDDDEKADEDGFSIIAMWNWERKNYFIKE
;
A
#
# COMPACT_ATOMS: atom_id res chain seq x y z
N MET A 1 14.77 -30.17 -12.33
CA MET A 1 13.57 -30.27 -11.48
C MET A 1 13.21 -28.86 -11.06
N GLY A 2 12.35 -28.18 -11.83
CA GLY A 2 11.89 -26.83 -11.51
C GLY A 2 10.69 -26.94 -10.59
N VAL A 3 10.84 -26.50 -9.34
CA VAL A 3 9.71 -26.32 -8.42
C VAL A 3 9.06 -24.98 -8.75
N SER A 4 8.02 -25.02 -9.59
CA SER A 4 7.08 -23.92 -9.70
C SER A 4 6.29 -23.84 -8.40
N PHE A 5 6.66 -22.90 -7.53
CA PHE A 5 5.85 -22.54 -6.37
C PHE A 5 4.61 -21.78 -6.86
N ASN A 6 3.54 -22.53 -7.13
CA ASN A 6 2.20 -21.97 -7.16
C ASN A 6 1.82 -21.61 -5.72
N ILE A 7 2.05 -20.35 -5.33
CA ILE A 7 1.40 -19.76 -4.15
C ILE A 7 -0.07 -19.58 -4.53
N MET A 8 -0.85 -20.66 -4.42
CA MET A 8 -2.30 -20.56 -4.36
C MET A 8 -2.64 -19.91 -3.02
N CYS A 9 -2.94 -18.62 -3.03
CA CYS A 9 -3.72 -18.03 -1.94
C CYS A 9 -5.12 -18.68 -1.97
N PRO A 10 -5.55 -19.40 -0.93
CA PRO A 10 -6.87 -20.02 -0.93
C PRO A 10 -7.92 -18.97 -0.54
N ASN A 11 -8.61 -18.42 -1.53
CA ASN A 11 -10.05 -18.09 -1.54
C ASN A 11 -10.38 -17.03 -2.60
N SER A 12 -10.31 -17.41 -3.88
CA SER A 12 -10.88 -16.64 -5.00
C SER A 12 -12.41 -16.77 -5.11
N SER A 13 -13.12 -17.28 -4.09
CA SER A 13 -14.53 -17.70 -4.18
C SER A 13 -15.56 -16.81 -3.46
N ILE A 14 -15.31 -15.51 -3.23
CA ILE A 14 -16.32 -14.64 -2.55
C ILE A 14 -16.83 -13.45 -3.39
N TYR A 15 -16.37 -13.21 -4.62
CA TYR A 15 -16.83 -12.03 -5.37
C TYR A 15 -17.16 -12.35 -6.82
N SER A 16 -18.44 -12.61 -7.08
CA SER A 16 -18.99 -12.59 -8.43
C SER A 16 -18.92 -11.17 -9.00
N ASP A 17 -18.35 -11.09 -10.19
CA ASP A 17 -17.73 -9.91 -10.81
C ASP A 17 -18.73 -8.89 -11.41
N GLU A 18 -20.05 -9.05 -11.19
CA GLU A 18 -21.05 -8.33 -12.00
C GLU A 18 -21.51 -6.97 -11.44
N LYS A 19 -21.24 -6.65 -10.17
CA LYS A 19 -21.68 -5.36 -9.56
C LYS A 19 -20.57 -4.58 -8.84
N SER A 20 -19.31 -5.00 -8.96
CA SER A 20 -18.22 -4.30 -8.28
C SER A 20 -17.75 -3.08 -9.08
N ARG A 21 -17.57 -1.94 -8.41
CA ARG A 21 -17.11 -0.69 -9.03
C ARG A 21 -15.68 -0.39 -8.62
N VAL A 22 -14.82 0.00 -9.57
CA VAL A 22 -13.45 0.44 -9.27
C VAL A 22 -13.50 1.64 -8.32
N LEU A 23 -12.70 1.60 -7.25
CA LEU A 23 -12.53 2.76 -6.38
C LEU A 23 -11.91 3.90 -7.18
N VAL A 24 -12.51 5.09 -7.16
CA VAL A 24 -11.94 6.28 -7.77
C VAL A 24 -11.78 7.34 -6.70
N ASP A 25 -10.53 7.69 -6.41
CA ASP A 25 -10.16 8.70 -5.42
C ASP A 25 -9.42 9.84 -6.11
N LYS A 26 -9.98 11.04 -6.03
CA LYS A 26 -9.47 12.25 -6.66
C LYS A 26 -9.42 13.38 -5.63
N THR A 27 -8.38 14.21 -5.72
CA THR A 27 -8.29 15.45 -4.97
C THR A 27 -9.39 16.44 -5.40
N LYS A 28 -9.59 17.51 -4.62
CA LYS A 28 -10.47 18.64 -5.00
C LYS A 28 -10.10 19.25 -6.36
N SER A 29 -8.83 19.18 -6.76
CA SER A 29 -8.33 19.61 -8.07
C SER A 29 -8.47 18.59 -9.19
N GLY A 30 -9.02 17.41 -8.90
CA GLY A 30 -9.26 16.33 -9.88
C GLY A 30 -8.08 15.39 -10.14
N LYS A 31 -6.93 15.60 -9.47
CA LYS A 31 -5.78 14.68 -9.57
C LYS A 31 -6.13 13.35 -8.91
N VAL A 32 -5.87 12.24 -9.59
CA VAL A 32 -6.08 10.89 -9.04
C VAL A 32 -5.02 10.61 -7.98
N ARG A 33 -5.42 10.08 -6.81
CA ARG A 33 -4.45 9.65 -5.80
C ARG A 33 -3.74 8.36 -6.24
N PRO A 34 -2.40 8.26 -6.14
CA PRO A 34 -1.62 7.14 -6.65
C PRO A 34 -1.61 5.94 -5.70
N TRP A 35 -2.76 5.58 -5.11
CA TRP A 35 -2.84 4.48 -4.14
C TRP A 35 -2.54 3.12 -4.78
N ARG A 36 -2.82 2.97 -6.08
CA ARG A 36 -2.59 1.72 -6.81
C ARG A 36 -1.11 1.45 -6.94
N GLU A 37 -0.37 2.46 -7.39
CA GLU A 37 1.08 2.41 -7.52
C GLU A 37 1.74 2.16 -6.17
N LYS A 38 1.27 2.84 -5.11
CA LYS A 38 1.74 2.62 -3.73
C LYS A 38 1.45 1.19 -3.22
N LYS A 39 0.25 0.65 -3.47
CA LYS A 39 -0.09 -0.73 -3.07
C LYS A 39 0.74 -1.77 -3.84
N ILE A 40 0.98 -1.56 -5.13
CA ILE A 40 1.87 -2.43 -5.92
C ILE A 40 3.29 -2.39 -5.38
N ALA A 41 3.84 -1.20 -5.09
CA ALA A 41 5.17 -1.08 -4.49
C ALA A 41 5.28 -1.80 -3.12
N ASN A 42 4.23 -1.76 -2.30
CA ASN A 42 4.18 -2.55 -1.06
C ASN A 42 4.20 -4.06 -1.31
N VAL A 43 3.54 -4.53 -2.37
CA VAL A 43 3.57 -5.96 -2.76
C VAL A 43 4.97 -6.35 -3.25
N ASP A 44 5.62 -5.52 -4.08
CA ASP A 44 6.99 -5.76 -4.52
C ASP A 44 7.96 -5.80 -3.32
N TYR A 45 7.76 -4.90 -2.34
CA TYR A 45 8.54 -4.89 -1.10
C TYR A 45 8.31 -6.15 -0.26
N PHE A 46 7.06 -6.63 -0.18
CA PHE A 46 6.74 -7.90 0.46
C PHE A 46 7.51 -9.07 -0.18
N GLU A 47 7.58 -9.16 -1.51
CA GLU A 47 8.30 -10.24 -2.19
C GLU A 47 9.77 -10.27 -1.79
N LEU A 48 10.41 -9.11 -1.69
CA LEU A 48 11.80 -8.99 -1.21
C LEU A 48 11.93 -9.47 0.24
N LEU A 49 11.05 -9.02 1.13
CA LEU A 49 11.07 -9.44 2.54
C LEU A 49 10.83 -10.94 2.70
N HIS A 50 9.97 -11.52 1.86
CA HIS A 50 9.68 -12.94 1.86
C HIS A 50 10.90 -13.76 1.41
N ILE A 51 11.61 -13.33 0.36
CA ILE A 51 12.88 -13.92 -0.09
C ILE A 51 13.93 -13.87 1.03
N LEU A 52 13.96 -12.77 1.79
CA LEU A 52 14.86 -12.59 2.94
C LEU A 52 14.37 -13.29 4.23
N GLU A 53 13.30 -14.08 4.15
CA GLU A 53 12.70 -14.83 5.26
C GLU A 53 12.33 -13.95 6.48
N PHE A 54 11.92 -12.69 6.25
CA PHE A 54 11.43 -11.84 7.31
C PHE A 54 10.07 -12.33 7.82
N LYS A 55 10.03 -12.72 9.10
CA LYS A 55 8.84 -13.31 9.77
C LYS A 55 7.55 -12.50 9.69
N LYS A 56 7.62 -11.20 9.41
CA LYS A 56 6.46 -10.29 9.37
C LYS A 56 6.17 -9.75 7.96
N ALA A 57 6.80 -10.31 6.93
CA ALA A 57 6.59 -9.91 5.54
C ALA A 57 5.11 -9.92 5.15
N GLU A 58 4.34 -10.94 5.55
CA GLU A 58 2.90 -11.03 5.24
C GLU A 58 2.10 -9.79 5.69
N ARG A 59 2.50 -9.13 6.78
CA ARG A 59 1.81 -7.90 7.22
C ARG A 59 1.94 -6.78 6.19
N VAL A 60 3.07 -6.72 5.46
CA VAL A 60 3.32 -5.77 4.36
C VAL A 60 2.42 -6.06 3.17
N LYS A 61 2.23 -7.34 2.87
CA LYS A 61 1.32 -7.79 1.82
C LYS A 61 -0.13 -7.38 2.13
N ASP A 62 -0.57 -7.63 3.35
CA ASP A 62 -1.94 -7.40 3.80
C ASP A 62 -2.22 -5.92 4.11
N CYS A 63 -1.18 -5.09 4.20
CA CYS A 63 -1.25 -3.65 4.46
C CYS A 63 -2.26 -2.97 3.53
N ALA A 64 -3.28 -2.33 4.09
CA ALA A 64 -4.34 -1.65 3.34
C ALA A 64 -5.13 -2.53 2.35
N GLU A 65 -5.13 -3.87 2.49
CA GLU A 65 -5.93 -4.76 1.62
C GLU A 65 -7.44 -4.44 1.65
N ILE A 66 -7.92 -3.94 2.79
CA ILE A 66 -9.29 -3.50 3.00
C ILE A 66 -9.27 -2.03 3.44
N LEU A 67 -10.07 -1.21 2.75
CA LEU A 67 -10.31 0.20 3.06
C LEU A 67 -11.77 0.38 3.45
N GLU A 68 -12.02 0.88 4.65
CA GLU A 68 -13.37 1.17 5.14
C GLU A 68 -13.62 2.68 5.09
N TYR A 69 -14.69 3.09 4.42
CA TYR A 69 -15.11 4.47 4.30
C TYR A 69 -16.45 4.68 5.01
N LYS A 70 -16.60 5.82 5.67
CA LYS A 70 -17.92 6.32 6.08
C LYS A 70 -18.43 7.27 5.00
N GLN A 71 -19.62 6.99 4.47
CA GLN A 71 -20.30 7.89 3.54
C GLN A 71 -21.31 8.77 4.29
N ASN A 72 -21.22 10.08 4.08
CA ASN A 72 -22.22 11.04 4.51
C ASN A 72 -23.50 10.86 3.67
N ARG A 73 -24.66 10.73 4.32
CA ARG A 73 -25.95 10.47 3.66
C ARG A 73 -26.44 11.63 2.80
N GLU A 74 -26.15 12.87 3.20
CA GLU A 74 -26.65 14.08 2.55
C GLU A 74 -25.75 14.53 1.41
N THR A 75 -24.44 14.55 1.64
CA THR A 75 -23.47 15.05 0.65
C THR A 75 -22.95 13.95 -0.28
N GLY A 76 -23.09 12.68 0.13
CA GLY A 76 -22.46 11.54 -0.55
C GLY A 76 -20.93 11.52 -0.39
N GLU A 77 -20.34 12.42 0.39
CA GLU A 77 -18.90 12.46 0.63
C GLU A 77 -18.45 11.22 1.39
N ARG A 78 -17.29 10.65 1.02
CA ARG A 78 -16.72 9.46 1.65
C ARG A 78 -15.44 9.85 2.36
N LYS A 79 -15.39 9.66 3.67
CA LYS A 79 -14.16 9.80 4.46
C LYS A 79 -13.60 8.43 4.79
N LEU A 80 -12.30 8.24 4.61
CA LEU A 80 -11.62 7.02 5.03
C LEU A 80 -11.75 6.91 6.56
N TYR A 81 -12.33 5.82 7.03
CA TYR A 81 -12.59 5.58 8.44
C TYR A 81 -11.59 4.60 9.05
N ARG A 82 -11.29 3.52 8.33
CA ARG A 82 -10.34 2.51 8.81
C ARG A 82 -9.50 1.95 7.69
N VAL A 83 -8.22 1.82 7.98
CA VAL A 83 -7.23 1.08 7.21
C VAL A 83 -6.36 0.31 8.21
N TYR A 84 -5.80 -0.82 7.78
CA TYR A 84 -4.84 -1.59 8.55
C TYR A 84 -3.43 -1.34 8.01
N PRO A 85 -2.71 -0.31 8.53
CA PRO A 85 -1.36 0.00 8.09
C PRO A 85 -0.34 -0.91 8.76
N VAL A 86 0.82 -1.02 8.12
CA VAL A 86 2.03 -1.57 8.74
C VAL A 86 2.83 -0.42 9.34
N LYS A 87 3.34 -0.63 10.56
CA LYS A 87 4.16 0.33 11.29
C LYS A 87 5.63 -0.07 11.22
N ASP A 88 6.50 0.91 11.38
CA ASP A 88 7.95 0.73 11.59
C ASP A 88 8.26 -0.19 12.78
N THR A 89 7.49 -0.09 13.86
CA THR A 89 7.55 -1.01 15.02
C THR A 89 7.21 -2.45 14.67
N ASP A 90 6.61 -2.70 13.51
CA ASP A 90 6.43 -4.07 13.04
C ASP A 90 7.76 -4.67 12.58
N PHE A 91 8.75 -3.89 12.15
CA PHE A 91 10.04 -4.42 11.69
C PHE A 91 11.13 -4.36 12.74
N MET A 92 11.08 -3.35 13.62
CA MET A 92 12.01 -3.22 14.74
C MET A 92 11.63 -4.23 15.84
N THR A 93 12.64 -4.93 16.37
CA THR A 93 12.50 -5.71 17.62
C THR A 93 13.06 -4.95 18.81
N ASP A 94 12.68 -5.34 20.03
CA ASP A 94 13.25 -4.76 21.27
C ASP A 94 14.76 -5.06 21.41
N ASP A 95 15.27 -5.99 20.61
CA ASP A 95 16.68 -6.33 20.46
C ASP A 95 17.36 -5.34 19.48
N GLU A 96 17.98 -4.31 20.05
CA GLU A 96 18.70 -3.26 19.33
C GLU A 96 19.92 -3.80 18.56
N GLU A 97 20.68 -4.71 19.17
CA GLU A 97 21.88 -5.30 18.57
C GLU A 97 21.53 -6.02 17.26
N LYS A 98 20.43 -6.78 17.27
CA LYS A 98 19.94 -7.47 16.09
C LYS A 98 19.44 -6.52 15.01
N ASN A 99 18.79 -5.42 15.37
CA ASN A 99 18.36 -4.41 14.40
C ASN A 99 19.57 -3.71 13.77
N LEU A 100 20.56 -3.33 14.58
CA LEU A 100 21.81 -2.71 14.12
C LEU A 100 22.58 -3.66 13.20
N LYS A 101 22.66 -4.94 13.54
CA LYS A 101 23.29 -5.95 12.69
C LYS A 101 22.57 -6.08 11.33
N ARG A 102 21.23 -6.10 11.31
CA ARG A 102 20.47 -6.13 10.05
C ARG A 102 20.74 -4.91 9.17
N LEU A 103 20.84 -3.72 9.77
CA LEU A 103 21.19 -2.50 9.06
C LEU A 103 22.62 -2.56 8.51
N SER A 104 23.59 -3.03 9.31
CA SER A 104 24.98 -3.22 8.90
C SER A 104 25.11 -4.22 7.75
N ASP A 105 24.44 -5.38 7.85
CA ASP A 105 24.45 -6.41 6.80
C ASP A 105 23.83 -5.88 5.50
N LEU A 106 22.77 -5.06 5.60
CA LEU A 106 22.14 -4.41 4.46
C LEU A 106 23.07 -3.36 3.83
N GLU A 107 23.71 -2.51 4.63
CA GLU A 107 24.65 -1.50 4.15
C GLU A 107 25.83 -2.15 3.41
N GLU A 108 26.45 -3.18 4.00
CA GLU A 108 27.52 -3.95 3.36
C GLU A 108 27.03 -4.64 2.08
N GLY A 109 25.84 -5.24 2.13
CA GLY A 109 25.20 -5.87 0.98
C GLY A 109 24.90 -4.90 -0.16
N LEU A 110 24.58 -3.64 0.13
CA LEU A 110 24.31 -2.59 -0.86
C LEU A 110 25.58 -1.88 -1.33
N HIS A 111 26.65 -1.91 -0.53
CA HIS A 111 27.90 -1.22 -0.84
C HIS A 111 28.48 -1.69 -2.19
N ARG A 112 28.75 -0.72 -3.07
CA ARG A 112 29.27 -0.90 -4.45
C ARG A 112 28.39 -1.72 -5.39
N LYS A 113 27.19 -2.13 -4.98
CA LYS A 113 26.20 -2.63 -5.94
C LYS A 113 25.61 -1.43 -6.68
N ARG A 114 25.60 -1.50 -8.01
CA ARG A 114 25.01 -0.46 -8.86
C ARG A 114 23.49 -0.52 -8.69
N LEU A 115 22.98 0.22 -7.71
CA LEU A 115 21.57 0.55 -7.65
C LEU A 115 21.26 1.40 -8.87
N ILE A 116 20.16 1.10 -9.57
CA ILE A 116 19.70 1.93 -10.68
C ILE A 116 19.20 3.22 -10.03
N SER A 117 20.11 4.20 -9.88
CA SER A 117 19.75 5.55 -9.46
C SER A 117 18.60 6.03 -10.34
N TYR A 118 17.65 6.76 -9.76
CA TYR A 118 16.64 7.50 -10.51
C TYR A 118 17.32 8.43 -11.54
N GLY A 119 17.50 7.96 -12.77
CA GLY A 119 18.35 8.60 -13.76
C GLY A 119 18.00 8.17 -15.18
N GLY A 120 18.21 9.07 -16.15
CA GLY A 120 17.82 8.86 -17.54
C GLY A 120 16.30 8.79 -17.72
N LEU A 121 15.84 7.76 -18.42
CA LEU A 121 14.44 7.59 -18.84
C LEU A 121 13.44 7.62 -17.67
N LEU A 122 13.83 7.08 -16.51
CA LEU A 122 13.01 7.08 -15.28
C LEU A 122 12.82 8.49 -14.71
N LYS A 123 13.85 9.33 -14.77
CA LYS A 123 13.77 10.75 -14.38
C LYS A 123 12.90 11.55 -15.34
N GLU A 124 12.96 11.23 -16.64
CA GLU A 124 12.09 11.84 -17.64
C GLU A 124 10.62 11.42 -17.49
N ILE A 125 10.35 10.14 -17.20
CA ILE A 125 9.00 9.63 -16.91
C ILE A 125 8.45 10.29 -15.65
N HIS A 126 9.23 10.39 -14.58
CA HIS A 126 8.84 11.08 -13.34
C HIS A 126 8.46 12.54 -13.58
N LYS A 127 9.27 13.26 -14.35
CA LYS A 127 8.98 14.65 -14.74
C LYS A 127 7.74 14.76 -15.63
N LYS A 128 7.49 13.79 -16.51
CA LYS A 128 6.28 13.72 -17.35
C LYS A 128 5.02 13.38 -16.54
N LEU A 129 5.15 12.56 -15.50
CA LEU A 129 4.03 12.14 -14.65
C LEU A 129 3.73 13.13 -13.52
N ASN A 130 4.57 14.16 -13.32
CA ASN A 130 4.40 15.24 -12.33
C ASN A 130 4.06 14.70 -10.92
N LEU A 131 4.76 13.64 -10.53
CA LEU A 131 4.64 13.03 -9.22
C LEU A 131 5.38 13.93 -8.21
N ASP A 132 4.77 14.16 -7.05
CA ASP A 132 5.36 14.99 -5.99
C ASP A 132 6.69 14.37 -5.51
N ASP A 133 7.57 15.23 -4.98
CA ASP A 133 8.89 14.83 -4.51
C ASP A 133 8.77 13.76 -3.42
N THR A 134 9.49 12.65 -3.60
CA THR A 134 9.31 11.44 -2.78
C THR A 134 9.89 11.63 -1.37
N GLU A 135 10.73 12.65 -1.16
CA GLU A 135 11.42 12.89 0.10
C GLU A 135 10.81 14.01 0.96
N GLU A 136 10.10 14.98 0.36
CA GLU A 136 9.43 16.10 1.07
C GLU A 136 7.90 16.00 1.06
N GLY A 137 7.34 14.95 0.47
CA GLY A 137 5.90 14.72 0.43
C GLY A 137 5.33 14.53 1.84
N ASP A 138 4.82 15.61 2.43
CA ASP A 138 4.15 15.61 3.71
C ASP A 138 2.94 14.66 3.68
N LEU A 139 3.12 13.49 4.30
CA LEU A 139 2.13 12.44 4.46
C LEU A 139 1.54 12.44 5.88
N ILE A 140 1.75 13.49 6.67
CA ILE A 140 1.37 13.53 8.10
C ILE A 140 0.24 14.49 8.44
N HIS A 141 -0.33 15.25 7.49
CA HIS A 141 -1.63 15.91 7.71
C HIS A 141 -2.80 15.04 7.23
N THR A 142 -3.08 13.99 8.00
CA THR A 142 -4.46 13.51 8.21
C THR A 142 -4.86 13.84 9.65
N ASP A 143 -4.71 15.11 10.05
CA ASP A 143 -5.39 15.58 11.24
C ASP A 143 -6.88 15.71 10.90
N ASP A 144 -7.68 14.80 11.44
CA ASP A 144 -9.10 15.03 11.67
C ASP A 144 -9.37 14.53 13.10
N ASP A 145 -9.09 15.40 14.07
CA ASP A 145 -9.71 15.38 15.41
C ASP A 145 -11.12 16.00 15.36
N GLU A 146 -11.77 15.95 14.19
CA GLU A 146 -13.20 16.19 14.05
C GLU A 146 -13.94 14.86 14.17
N LYS A 147 -14.63 14.69 15.30
CA LYS A 147 -15.60 13.61 15.51
C LYS A 147 -16.66 13.66 14.42
N ALA A 148 -16.47 12.87 13.38
CA ALA A 148 -17.45 12.69 12.32
C ALA A 148 -18.70 12.00 12.89
N ASP A 149 -19.84 12.67 12.73
CA ASP A 149 -21.15 12.33 13.28
C ASP A 149 -21.56 10.85 13.11
N GLU A 150 -22.28 10.37 14.12
CA GLU A 150 -22.90 9.05 14.21
C GLU A 150 -24.11 8.91 13.27
N ASP A 151 -23.93 8.90 11.94
CA ASP A 151 -24.98 8.32 11.07
C ASP A 151 -24.56 7.94 9.61
N GLY A 152 -23.27 7.75 9.35
CA GLY A 152 -22.80 7.27 8.03
C GLY A 152 -22.90 5.74 7.88
N PHE A 153 -23.27 5.25 6.70
CA PHE A 153 -23.13 3.81 6.38
C PHE A 153 -21.71 3.50 5.92
N SER A 154 -21.26 2.27 6.21
CA SER A 154 -19.91 1.80 5.88
C SER A 154 -19.85 1.27 4.45
N ILE A 155 -18.84 1.72 3.70
CA ILE A 155 -18.50 1.25 2.36
C ILE A 155 -17.14 0.59 2.42
N ILE A 156 -17.04 -0.61 1.87
CA ILE A 156 -15.81 -1.40 1.89
C ILE A 156 -15.23 -1.43 0.47
N ALA A 157 -13.98 -0.98 0.33
CA ALA A 157 -13.20 -1.19 -0.88
C ALA A 157 -12.10 -2.24 -0.61
N MET A 158 -12.02 -3.25 -1.46
CA MET A 158 -11.12 -4.40 -1.29
C MET A 158 -10.16 -4.54 -2.45
N TRP A 159 -8.88 -4.84 -2.15
CA TRP A 159 -7.87 -5.07 -3.17
C TRP A 159 -8.13 -6.38 -3.88
N ASN A 160 -8.25 -6.32 -5.21
CA ASN A 160 -8.30 -7.51 -6.05
C ASN A 160 -6.89 -7.81 -6.56
N TRP A 161 -6.35 -8.95 -6.15
CA TRP A 161 -5.00 -9.40 -6.47
C TRP A 161 -4.78 -9.67 -7.96
N GLU A 162 -5.79 -10.19 -8.66
CA GLU A 162 -5.71 -10.50 -10.10
C GLU A 162 -5.79 -9.22 -10.94
N ARG A 163 -6.72 -8.34 -10.60
CA ARG A 163 -7.01 -7.09 -11.32
C ARG A 163 -6.09 -5.94 -10.89
N LYS A 164 -5.29 -6.13 -9.83
CA LYS A 164 -4.38 -5.15 -9.23
C LYS A 164 -5.04 -3.78 -9.01
N ASN A 165 -6.22 -3.80 -8.36
CA ASN A 165 -7.03 -2.61 -8.12
C ASN A 165 -8.00 -2.77 -6.94
N TYR A 166 -8.44 -1.67 -6.30
CA TYR A 166 -9.52 -1.70 -5.31
C TYR A 166 -10.90 -1.68 -5.98
N PHE A 167 -11.81 -2.49 -5.44
CA PHE A 167 -13.21 -2.54 -5.85
C PHE A 167 -14.11 -2.30 -4.65
N ILE A 168 -15.11 -1.43 -4.84
CA ILE A 168 -16.15 -1.16 -3.85
C ILE A 168 -17.15 -2.32 -3.88
N LYS A 169 -17.40 -2.87 -2.70
CA LYS A 169 -18.48 -3.79 -2.45
C LYS A 169 -19.75 -2.97 -2.16
N GLU A 170 -20.74 -3.10 -3.03
CA GLU A 170 -22.10 -2.59 -2.80
C GLU A 170 -22.91 -3.55 -1.90
#